data_AF-A0A524GFY0-F1
#
_entry.id   AF-A0A524GFY0-F1
#
_cell.length_a   1.000
_cell.length_b   1.000
_cell.length_c   1.000
_cell.angle_alpha   90.00
_cell.angle_beta   90.00
_cell.angle_gamma   90.00
#
_symmetry.space_group_name_H-M   'P 1'
#
loop_
_entity.id
_entity.type
_entity.pdbx_description
1 polymer ?
#
loop_
_entity_poly.entity_id
_entity_poly.type
_entity_poly.pdbx_seq_one_letter_code
_entity_poly.pdbx_strand_id
1 'polypeptide(L)'
;MVENLKHNLDELHTNAMNLALGMSDYFIIISELAVGNLDVKASEEMGDDLLNQLGKVTNGMISEFQKLSECIEEVKSGNMDAKVHVRSDKDSLGIGFQHMLDHLRETSEELHTSSMNLAMGLTDYFMVLQQVTEGDLTVNANEDTGDDLLNQLGKGTNRMIASLKDLTVKVREQANLLASSANSMASVTKQSTRALSELSTAISLISSAATSVADNSRGVSVASQAANESTQKGTE
;
A
#
# COMPACT_ATOMS: atom_id res chain seq x y z
N MET A 1 91.37 -32.52 -3.48
CA MET A 1 90.35 -33.06 -2.55
C MET A 1 89.81 -31.97 -1.62
N VAL A 2 90.66 -31.15 -0.97
CA VAL A 2 90.25 -30.06 -0.07
C VAL A 2 89.57 -28.88 -0.80
N GLU A 3 90.07 -28.45 -1.97
CA GLU A 3 89.41 -27.41 -2.78
C GLU A 3 88.02 -27.81 -3.27
N ASN A 4 87.86 -29.07 -3.67
CA ASN A 4 86.58 -29.60 -4.14
C ASN A 4 85.57 -29.68 -2.98
N LEU A 5 86.02 -30.01 -1.76
CA LEU A 5 85.17 -29.97 -0.56
C LEU A 5 84.75 -28.54 -0.20
N LYS A 6 85.66 -27.57 -0.33
CA LYS A 6 85.38 -26.17 -0.02
C LYS A 6 84.36 -25.57 -1.00
N HIS A 7 84.49 -25.88 -2.28
CA HIS A 7 83.54 -25.48 -3.31
C HIS A 7 82.14 -26.08 -3.09
N ASN A 8 82.05 -27.38 -2.79
CA ASN A 8 80.78 -28.02 -2.45
C ASN A 8 80.14 -27.45 -1.17
N LEU A 9 80.94 -27.03 -0.18
CA LEU A 9 80.45 -26.41 1.04
C LEU A 9 79.91 -24.99 0.79
N ASP A 10 80.58 -24.21 -0.05
CA ASP A 10 80.14 -22.87 -0.44
C ASP A 10 78.85 -22.94 -1.27
N GLU A 11 78.75 -23.86 -2.23
CA GLU A 11 77.50 -24.10 -2.98
C GLU A 11 76.35 -24.54 -2.07
N LEU A 12 76.62 -25.44 -1.12
CA LEU A 12 75.61 -25.86 -0.14
C LEU A 12 75.14 -24.68 0.73
N HIS A 13 76.06 -23.81 1.15
CA HIS A 13 75.72 -22.63 1.94
C HIS A 13 74.88 -21.62 1.14
N THR A 14 75.24 -21.37 -0.11
CA THR A 14 74.45 -20.50 -1.01
C THR A 14 73.07 -21.08 -1.28
N ASN A 15 72.95 -22.39 -1.54
CA ASN A 15 71.67 -23.04 -1.75
C ASN A 15 70.80 -23.02 -0.49
N ALA A 16 71.37 -23.27 0.69
CA ALA A 16 70.65 -23.19 1.95
C ALA A 16 70.18 -21.76 2.27
N MET A 17 71.00 -20.75 1.97
CA MET A 17 70.64 -19.35 2.12
C MET A 17 69.48 -18.95 1.17
N ASN A 18 69.56 -19.34 -0.10
CA ASN A 18 68.51 -19.09 -1.09
C ASN A 18 67.19 -19.78 -0.70
N LEU A 19 67.29 -21.02 -0.20
CA LEU A 19 66.14 -21.75 0.31
C LEU A 19 65.49 -21.06 1.51
N ALA A 20 66.29 -20.60 2.48
CA ALA A 20 65.78 -19.91 3.67
C ALA A 20 65.09 -18.59 3.32
N LEU A 21 65.68 -17.81 2.40
CA LEU A 21 65.09 -16.56 1.92
C LEU A 21 63.78 -16.82 1.17
N GLY A 22 63.79 -17.76 0.22
CA GLY A 22 62.59 -18.09 -0.55
C GLY A 22 61.44 -18.60 0.33
N MET A 23 61.75 -19.48 1.29
CA MET A 23 60.76 -19.98 2.25
C MET A 23 60.19 -18.86 3.14
N SER A 24 61.02 -17.88 3.53
CA SER A 24 60.55 -16.72 4.29
C SER A 24 59.57 -15.87 3.48
N ASP A 25 59.86 -15.63 2.20
CA ASP A 25 58.96 -14.88 1.30
C ASP A 25 57.63 -15.60 1.13
N TYR A 26 57.66 -16.92 0.88
CA TYR A 26 56.44 -17.73 0.81
C TYR A 26 55.63 -17.72 2.10
N PHE A 27 56.30 -17.77 3.25
CA PHE A 27 55.62 -17.70 4.54
C PHE A 27 54.86 -16.38 4.69
N ILE A 28 55.45 -15.26 4.26
CA ILE A 28 54.77 -13.95 4.27
C ILE A 28 53.57 -13.97 3.33
N ILE A 29 53.75 -14.41 2.08
CA ILE A 29 52.67 -14.42 1.07
C ILE A 29 51.50 -15.32 1.51
N ILE A 30 51.80 -16.51 2.03
CA ILE A 30 50.76 -17.44 2.51
C ILE A 30 50.08 -16.87 3.76
N SER A 31 50.80 -16.16 4.63
CA SER A 31 50.22 -15.48 5.79
C SER A 31 49.28 -14.35 5.37
N GLU A 32 49.66 -13.55 4.38
CA GLU A 32 48.82 -12.51 3.78
C GLU A 32 47.56 -13.12 3.12
N LEU A 33 47.72 -14.21 2.36
CA LEU A 33 46.59 -14.92 1.79
C LEU A 33 45.65 -15.49 2.87
N ALA A 34 46.20 -16.00 3.98
CA ALA A 34 45.41 -16.55 5.09
C ALA A 34 44.55 -15.49 5.79
N VAL A 35 44.95 -14.21 5.78
CA VAL A 35 44.12 -13.10 6.26
C VAL A 35 43.19 -12.54 5.19
N GLY A 36 43.20 -13.11 3.98
CA GLY A 36 42.32 -12.74 2.87
C GLY A 36 42.87 -11.64 1.95
N ASN A 37 44.15 -11.29 2.06
CA ASN A 37 44.78 -10.36 1.13
C ASN A 37 45.09 -11.09 -0.19
N LEU A 38 44.32 -10.78 -1.23
CA LEU A 38 44.48 -11.37 -2.57
C LEU A 38 45.38 -10.54 -3.50
N ASP A 39 45.91 -9.41 -3.04
CA ASP A 39 46.77 -8.52 -3.85
C ASP A 39 48.26 -8.91 -3.79
N VAL A 40 48.57 -10.07 -3.20
CA VAL A 40 49.93 -10.59 -3.06
C VAL A 40 50.34 -11.46 -4.24
N LYS A 41 51.66 -11.59 -4.45
CA LYS A 41 52.23 -12.40 -5.53
C LYS A 41 53.51 -13.11 -5.08
N ALA A 42 53.58 -14.40 -5.35
CA ALA A 42 54.79 -15.20 -5.16
C ALA A 42 55.80 -15.02 -6.29
N SER A 43 57.09 -15.01 -5.93
CA SER A 43 58.21 -15.02 -6.88
C SER A 43 58.37 -16.40 -7.50
N GLU A 44 58.50 -16.47 -8.83
CA GLU A 44 58.68 -17.72 -9.59
C GLU A 44 60.12 -17.88 -10.11
N GLU A 45 61.05 -17.04 -9.65
CA GLU A 45 62.44 -16.98 -10.12
C GLU A 45 63.43 -17.01 -8.93
N MET A 46 63.33 -18.01 -8.06
CA MET A 46 64.17 -18.14 -6.87
C MET A 46 65.45 -18.98 -7.08
N GLY A 47 65.74 -19.37 -8.33
CA GLY A 47 66.94 -20.17 -8.68
C GLY A 47 66.90 -21.65 -8.27
N ASP A 48 65.81 -22.09 -7.63
CA ASP A 48 65.52 -23.49 -7.29
C ASP A 48 64.18 -23.92 -7.92
N ASP A 49 64.14 -25.10 -8.52
CA ASP A 49 62.96 -25.55 -9.26
C ASP A 49 61.77 -25.85 -8.35
N LEU A 50 62.00 -26.38 -7.14
CA LEU A 50 60.92 -26.65 -6.18
C LEU A 50 60.33 -25.33 -5.67
N LEU A 51 61.16 -24.33 -5.41
CA LEU A 51 60.70 -22.98 -5.05
C LEU A 51 59.88 -22.38 -6.18
N ASN A 52 60.32 -22.48 -7.43
CA ASN A 52 59.58 -21.93 -8.56
C ASN A 52 58.23 -22.65 -8.77
N GLN A 53 58.18 -23.97 -8.56
CA GLN A 53 56.93 -24.74 -8.60
C GLN A 53 55.98 -24.33 -7.47
N LEU A 54 56.49 -24.09 -6.25
CA LEU A 54 55.69 -23.59 -5.14
C LEU A 54 55.09 -22.20 -5.45
N GLY A 55 55.86 -21.35 -6.12
CA GLY A 55 55.41 -20.04 -6.62
C GLY A 55 54.24 -20.14 -7.57
N LYS A 56 54.36 -21.00 -8.58
CA LYS A 56 53.29 -21.25 -9.55
C LYS A 56 52.00 -21.76 -8.89
N VAL A 57 52.13 -22.71 -7.94
CA VAL A 57 50.96 -23.24 -7.22
C VAL A 57 50.33 -22.16 -6.32
N THR A 58 51.14 -21.36 -5.64
CA THR A 58 50.66 -20.27 -4.76
C THR A 58 49.95 -19.19 -5.58
N ASN A 59 50.54 -18.74 -6.68
CA ASN A 59 49.92 -17.77 -7.59
C ASN A 59 48.65 -18.32 -8.26
N GLY A 60 48.65 -19.61 -8.62
CA GLY A 60 47.45 -20.29 -9.10
C GLY A 60 46.32 -20.24 -8.06
N MET A 61 46.61 -20.58 -6.81
CA MET A 61 45.63 -20.49 -5.71
C MET A 61 45.10 -19.07 -5.51
N ILE A 62 45.97 -18.06 -5.52
CA ILE A 62 45.59 -16.64 -5.40
C ILE A 62 44.69 -16.22 -6.57
N SER A 63 45.08 -16.53 -7.81
CA SER A 63 44.30 -16.20 -9.00
C SER A 63 42.90 -16.80 -8.96
N GLU A 64 42.77 -18.03 -8.49
CA GLU A 64 41.47 -18.66 -8.36
C GLU A 64 40.60 -18.02 -7.27
N PHE A 65 41.19 -17.50 -6.18
CA PHE A 65 40.43 -16.74 -5.18
C PHE A 65 40.04 -15.36 -5.69
N GLN A 66 40.89 -14.70 -6.48
CA GLN A 66 40.57 -13.43 -7.14
C GLN A 66 39.36 -13.58 -8.06
N LYS A 67 39.31 -14.61 -8.91
CA LYS A 67 38.14 -14.89 -9.77
C LYS A 67 36.84 -15.05 -8.97
N LEU A 68 36.90 -15.75 -7.84
CA LEU A 68 35.75 -15.88 -6.96
C LEU A 68 35.35 -14.53 -6.33
N SER A 69 36.34 -13.73 -5.91
CA SER A 69 36.10 -12.38 -5.37
C SER A 69 35.48 -11.44 -6.41
N GLU A 70 35.93 -11.49 -7.66
CA GLU A 70 35.35 -10.74 -8.79
C GLU A 70 33.89 -11.14 -8.99
N CYS A 71 33.59 -12.44 -9.00
CA CYS A 71 32.22 -12.94 -9.10
C CYS A 71 31.33 -12.46 -7.94
N ILE A 72 31.87 -12.40 -6.72
CA ILE A 72 31.14 -11.88 -5.55
C ILE A 72 30.82 -10.39 -5.73
N GLU A 73 31.75 -9.60 -6.23
CA GLU A 73 31.51 -8.18 -6.51
C GLU A 73 30.48 -7.98 -7.63
N GLU A 74 30.46 -8.82 -8.66
CA GLU A 74 29.39 -8.82 -9.67
C GLU A 74 28.01 -9.09 -9.04
N VAL A 75 27.89 -10.14 -8.22
CA VAL A 75 26.63 -10.48 -7.53
C VAL A 75 26.19 -9.34 -6.61
N LYS A 76 27.13 -8.76 -5.85
CA LYS A 76 26.88 -7.59 -4.99
C LYS A 76 26.41 -6.36 -5.76
N SER A 77 26.89 -6.18 -7.00
CA SER A 77 26.42 -5.10 -7.89
C SER A 77 25.02 -5.33 -8.48
N GLY A 78 24.43 -6.50 -8.22
CA GLY A 78 23.09 -6.89 -8.68
C GLY A 78 23.10 -7.78 -9.92
N ASN A 79 24.27 -8.17 -10.45
CA ASN A 79 24.36 -9.12 -11.55
C ASN A 79 24.20 -10.56 -11.05
N MET A 80 22.96 -11.06 -11.05
CA MET A 80 22.65 -12.44 -10.66
C MET A 80 22.98 -13.47 -11.75
N ASP A 81 23.37 -13.04 -12.96
CA ASP A 81 23.76 -13.91 -14.07
C ASP A 81 25.28 -14.21 -14.09
N ALA A 82 26.01 -13.74 -13.07
CA ALA A 82 27.42 -14.03 -12.88
C ALA A 82 27.67 -15.55 -12.87
N LYS A 83 28.80 -15.98 -13.45
CA LYS A 83 29.14 -17.41 -13.52
C LYS A 83 30.21 -17.75 -12.50
N VAL A 84 29.87 -18.63 -11.56
CA VAL A 84 30.83 -19.11 -10.56
C VAL A 84 31.77 -20.11 -11.23
N HIS A 85 33.08 -19.86 -11.11
CA HIS A 85 34.09 -20.81 -11.55
C HIS A 85 34.31 -21.88 -10.49
N VAL A 86 33.75 -23.08 -10.71
CA VAL A 86 34.00 -24.25 -9.87
C VAL A 86 35.26 -24.97 -10.37
N ARG A 87 36.28 -25.06 -9.52
CA ARG A 87 37.60 -25.57 -9.90
C ARG A 87 37.61 -27.10 -10.06
N SER A 88 36.87 -27.80 -9.19
CA SER A 88 36.76 -29.26 -9.16
C SER A 88 35.63 -29.69 -8.23
N ASP A 89 35.32 -30.98 -8.21
CA ASP A 89 34.34 -31.58 -7.27
C ASP A 89 34.72 -31.41 -5.79
N LYS A 90 35.97 -31.04 -5.50
CA LYS A 90 36.46 -30.76 -4.13
C LYS A 90 36.34 -29.28 -3.74
N ASP A 91 35.96 -28.41 -4.67
CA ASP A 91 35.84 -26.97 -4.45
C ASP A 91 34.53 -26.65 -3.72
N SER A 92 34.45 -27.02 -2.44
CA SER A 92 33.25 -26.82 -1.62
C SER A 92 32.85 -25.34 -1.53
N LEU A 93 33.81 -24.43 -1.64
CA LEU A 93 33.54 -22.99 -1.61
C LEU A 93 32.88 -22.53 -2.91
N GLY A 94 33.45 -22.89 -4.07
CA GLY A 94 32.85 -22.57 -5.37
C GLY A 94 31.47 -23.21 -5.55
N ILE A 95 31.33 -24.49 -5.17
CA ILE A 95 30.04 -25.21 -5.24
C ILE A 95 29.01 -24.57 -4.31
N GLY A 96 29.38 -24.26 -3.06
CA GLY A 96 28.48 -23.63 -2.11
C GLY A 96 28.03 -22.23 -2.56
N PHE A 97 28.93 -21.45 -3.15
CA PHE A 97 28.61 -20.14 -3.70
C PHE A 97 27.70 -20.23 -4.92
N GLN A 98 27.90 -21.21 -5.80
CA GLN A 98 26.99 -21.48 -6.92
C GLN A 98 25.57 -21.79 -6.43
N HIS A 99 25.41 -22.68 -5.44
CA HIS A 99 24.09 -22.96 -4.86
C HIS A 99 23.45 -21.71 -4.22
N MET A 100 24.25 -20.86 -3.56
CA MET A 100 23.75 -19.61 -3.01
C MET A 100 23.25 -18.68 -4.12
N LEU A 101 24.01 -18.55 -5.22
CA LEU A 101 23.61 -17.73 -6.36
C LEU A 101 22.34 -18.27 -7.02
N ASP A 102 22.23 -19.58 -7.20
CA ASP A 102 21.02 -20.22 -7.75
C ASP A 102 19.81 -19.95 -6.86
N HIS A 103 19.96 -20.09 -5.53
CA HIS A 103 18.88 -19.78 -4.59
C HIS A 103 18.49 -18.30 -4.59
N LEU A 104 19.46 -17.38 -4.72
CA LEU A 104 19.19 -15.95 -4.86
C LEU A 104 18.43 -15.64 -6.16
N ARG A 105 18.77 -16.31 -7.26
CA ARG A 105 18.05 -16.18 -8.54
C ARG A 105 16.62 -16.66 -8.43
N GLU A 106 16.41 -17.87 -7.90
CA GLU A 106 15.07 -18.41 -7.66
C GLU A 106 14.23 -17.47 -6.79
N THR A 107 14.79 -17.01 -5.67
CA THR A 107 14.10 -16.08 -4.76
C THR A 107 13.77 -14.75 -5.45
N SER A 108 14.67 -14.24 -6.29
CA SER A 108 14.45 -13.01 -7.06
C SER A 108 13.36 -13.19 -8.12
N GLU A 109 13.30 -14.34 -8.80
CA GLU A 109 12.27 -14.67 -9.78
C GLU A 109 10.89 -14.84 -9.13
N GLU A 110 10.84 -15.52 -7.99
CA GLU A 110 9.62 -15.65 -7.16
C GLU A 110 9.12 -14.27 -6.70
N LEU A 111 10.02 -13.43 -6.18
CA LEU A 111 9.69 -12.08 -5.76
C LEU A 111 9.19 -11.22 -6.92
N HIS A 112 9.84 -11.33 -8.09
CA HIS A 112 9.42 -10.60 -9.29
C HIS A 112 8.01 -11.02 -9.74
N THR A 113 7.77 -12.33 -9.78
CA THR A 113 6.46 -12.89 -10.14
C THR A 113 5.37 -12.45 -9.16
N SER A 114 5.66 -12.52 -7.85
CA SER A 114 4.76 -12.06 -6.79
C SER A 114 4.45 -10.57 -6.91
N SER A 115 5.47 -9.74 -7.15
CA SER A 115 5.31 -8.29 -7.36
C SER A 115 4.45 -7.98 -8.58
N MET A 116 4.63 -8.72 -9.70
CA MET A 116 3.82 -8.55 -10.90
C MET A 116 2.36 -8.93 -10.65
N ASN A 117 2.11 -10.07 -10.01
CA ASN A 117 0.75 -10.51 -9.65
C ASN A 117 0.07 -9.49 -8.73
N LEU A 118 0.81 -8.95 -7.75
CA LEU A 118 0.30 -7.92 -6.85
C LEU A 118 -0.05 -6.64 -7.62
N ALA A 119 0.81 -6.18 -8.52
CA ALA A 119 0.57 -4.98 -9.33
C ALA A 119 -0.65 -5.14 -10.25
N MET A 120 -0.81 -6.32 -10.87
CA MET A 120 -1.98 -6.64 -11.68
C MET A 120 -3.26 -6.65 -10.84
N GLY A 121 -3.27 -7.37 -9.71
CA GLY A 121 -4.43 -7.44 -8.83
C GLY A 121 -4.83 -6.06 -8.29
N LEU A 122 -3.86 -5.24 -7.87
CA LEU A 122 -4.13 -3.86 -7.42
C LEU A 122 -4.69 -2.97 -8.53
N THR A 123 -4.27 -3.17 -9.78
CA THR A 123 -4.82 -2.44 -10.92
C THR A 123 -6.29 -2.78 -11.15
N ASP A 124 -6.65 -4.07 -11.07
CA ASP A 124 -8.04 -4.52 -11.18
C ASP A 124 -8.91 -3.92 -10.06
N TYR A 125 -8.41 -3.93 -8.81
CA TYR A 125 -9.11 -3.28 -7.69
C TYR A 125 -9.28 -1.79 -7.90
N PHE A 126 -8.26 -1.09 -8.43
CA PHE A 126 -8.34 0.32 -8.71
C PHE A 126 -9.44 0.63 -9.73
N MET A 127 -9.57 -0.17 -10.79
CA MET A 127 -10.64 -0.02 -11.78
C MET A 127 -12.04 -0.22 -11.16
N VAL A 128 -12.20 -1.24 -10.31
CA VAL A 128 -13.47 -1.49 -9.61
C VAL A 128 -13.82 -0.31 -8.70
N LEU A 129 -12.86 0.18 -7.92
CA LEU A 129 -13.09 1.34 -7.05
C LEU A 129 -13.44 2.60 -7.84
N GLN A 130 -12.82 2.82 -9.00
CA GLN A 130 -13.18 3.93 -9.88
C GLN A 130 -14.65 3.84 -10.32
N GLN A 131 -15.10 2.68 -10.78
CA GLN A 131 -16.51 2.46 -11.18
C GLN A 131 -17.47 2.69 -10.01
N VAL A 132 -17.12 2.21 -8.81
CA VAL A 132 -17.88 2.45 -7.58
C VAL A 132 -17.97 3.94 -7.25
N THR A 133 -16.87 4.68 -7.41
CA THR A 133 -16.87 6.15 -7.19
C THR A 133 -17.68 6.91 -8.23
N GLU A 134 -17.78 6.37 -9.46
CA GLU A 134 -18.66 6.88 -10.52
C GLU A 134 -20.14 6.51 -10.28
N GLY A 135 -20.43 5.72 -9.25
CA GLY A 135 -21.77 5.35 -8.82
C GLY A 135 -22.26 4.00 -9.34
N ASP A 136 -21.42 3.25 -10.07
CA ASP A 136 -21.74 1.88 -10.45
C ASP A 136 -21.51 0.92 -9.26
N LEU A 137 -22.60 0.54 -8.61
CA LEU A 137 -22.61 -0.41 -7.50
C LEU A 137 -23.00 -1.84 -7.94
N THR A 138 -22.90 -2.13 -9.24
CA THR A 138 -23.19 -3.47 -9.80
C THR A 138 -21.93 -4.31 -10.00
N VAL A 139 -20.77 -3.67 -9.94
CA VAL A 139 -19.45 -4.26 -10.12
C VAL A 139 -19.03 -5.05 -8.88
N ASN A 140 -18.14 -6.02 -9.05
CA ASN A 140 -17.52 -6.77 -7.96
C ASN A 140 -16.03 -6.88 -8.19
N ALA A 141 -15.30 -6.80 -7.09
CA ALA A 141 -13.89 -7.02 -7.02
C ALA A 141 -13.59 -8.53 -7.07
N ASN A 142 -12.49 -8.93 -7.72
CA ASN A 142 -12.08 -10.33 -7.78
C ASN A 142 -11.75 -10.85 -6.36
N GLU A 143 -12.11 -12.09 -6.06
CA GLU A 143 -11.82 -12.78 -4.79
C GLU A 143 -11.03 -14.08 -4.98
N ASP A 144 -10.57 -14.33 -6.21
CA ASP A 144 -9.75 -15.48 -6.58
C ASP A 144 -8.57 -15.03 -7.44
N THR A 145 -7.59 -14.38 -6.80
CA THR A 145 -6.37 -13.86 -7.42
C THR A 145 -5.15 -14.77 -7.21
N GLY A 146 -5.33 -15.90 -6.51
CA GLY A 146 -4.23 -16.77 -6.06
C GLY A 146 -3.41 -16.20 -4.89
N ASP A 147 -3.71 -15.00 -4.40
CA ASP A 147 -3.05 -14.35 -3.27
C ASP A 147 -4.09 -14.07 -2.16
N ASP A 148 -3.82 -14.52 -0.93
CA ASP A 148 -4.79 -14.41 0.16
C ASP A 148 -5.06 -12.96 0.57
N LEU A 149 -4.06 -12.08 0.52
CA LEU A 149 -4.21 -10.67 0.90
C LEU A 149 -5.08 -9.94 -0.11
N LEU A 150 -4.86 -10.18 -1.40
CA LEU A 150 -5.71 -9.64 -2.45
C LEU A 150 -7.14 -10.20 -2.31
N ASN A 151 -7.31 -11.50 -2.11
CA ASN A 151 -8.63 -12.09 -1.90
C ASN A 151 -9.37 -11.48 -0.70
N GLN A 152 -8.69 -11.19 0.41
CA GLN A 152 -9.26 -10.50 1.56
C GLN A 152 -9.64 -9.05 1.23
N LEU A 153 -8.80 -8.34 0.48
CA LEU A 153 -9.09 -6.99 0.00
C LEU A 153 -10.33 -6.97 -0.91
N GLY A 154 -10.46 -7.97 -1.80
CA GLY A 154 -11.63 -8.14 -2.65
C GLY A 154 -12.91 -8.37 -1.86
N LYS A 155 -12.89 -9.28 -0.89
CA LYS A 155 -14.01 -9.51 0.02
C LYS A 155 -14.40 -8.25 0.80
N GLY A 156 -13.41 -7.50 1.29
CA GLY A 156 -13.62 -6.23 1.98
C GLY A 156 -14.29 -5.19 1.07
N THR A 157 -13.79 -5.06 -0.15
CA THR A 157 -14.33 -4.16 -1.19
C THR A 157 -15.77 -4.53 -1.55
N ASN A 158 -16.06 -5.82 -1.78
CA ASN A 158 -17.41 -6.28 -2.12
C ASN A 158 -18.40 -6.05 -0.97
N ARG A 159 -17.98 -6.24 0.29
CA ARG A 159 -18.80 -5.90 1.45
C ARG A 159 -19.08 -4.40 1.54
N MET A 160 -18.11 -3.55 1.20
CA MET A 160 -18.29 -2.10 1.12
C MET A 160 -19.31 -1.73 0.03
N ILE A 161 -19.16 -2.27 -1.18
CA ILE A 161 -20.10 -2.05 -2.32
C ILE A 161 -21.52 -2.46 -1.92
N ALA A 162 -21.69 -3.63 -1.31
CA ALA A 162 -22.99 -4.11 -0.83
C ALA A 162 -23.62 -3.16 0.20
N SER A 163 -22.82 -2.63 1.12
CA SER A 163 -23.26 -1.66 2.13
C SER A 163 -23.69 -0.34 1.50
N LEU A 164 -22.94 0.17 0.52
CA LEU A 164 -23.30 1.37 -0.23
C LEU A 164 -24.60 1.19 -1.03
N LYS A 165 -24.80 0.00 -1.60
CA LYS A 165 -26.03 -0.34 -2.33
C LYS A 165 -27.24 -0.34 -1.40
N ASP A 166 -27.14 -0.97 -0.23
CA ASP A 166 -28.20 -0.98 0.78
C ASP A 166 -28.54 0.44 1.28
N LEU A 167 -27.51 1.26 1.56
CA LEU A 167 -27.69 2.66 1.94
C LEU A 167 -28.41 3.45 0.84
N THR A 168 -28.05 3.25 -0.42
CA THR A 168 -28.69 3.93 -1.55
C THR A 168 -30.18 3.54 -1.67
N VAL A 169 -30.51 2.26 -1.49
CA VAL A 169 -31.90 1.79 -1.47
C VAL A 169 -32.69 2.45 -0.34
N LYS A 170 -32.14 2.46 0.87
CA LYS A 170 -32.77 3.07 2.05
C LYS A 170 -33.00 4.58 1.86
N VAL A 171 -32.02 5.31 1.34
CA VAL A 171 -32.15 6.75 1.05
C VAL A 171 -33.27 6.99 0.04
N ARG A 172 -33.37 6.17 -1.01
CA ARG A 172 -34.45 6.27 -2.01
C ARG A 172 -35.83 6.01 -1.39
N GLU A 173 -35.96 5.01 -0.53
CA GLU A 173 -37.22 4.73 0.18
C GLU A 173 -37.62 5.90 1.09
N GLN A 174 -36.68 6.46 1.85
CA GLN A 174 -36.94 7.62 2.70
C GLN A 174 -37.34 8.86 1.90
N ALA A 175 -36.71 9.09 0.74
CA ALA A 175 -37.09 10.17 -0.16
C ALA A 175 -38.54 10.01 -0.68
N ASN A 176 -38.96 8.79 -1.02
CA ASN A 176 -40.33 8.50 -1.44
C ASN A 176 -41.34 8.72 -0.29
N LEU A 177 -41.02 8.27 0.92
CA LEU A 177 -41.86 8.52 2.10
C LEU A 177 -42.00 10.01 2.41
N LEU A 178 -40.90 10.77 2.28
CA LEU A 178 -40.90 12.21 2.45
C LEU A 178 -41.76 12.91 1.39
N ALA A 179 -41.64 12.52 0.12
CA ALA A 179 -42.45 13.06 -0.97
C ALA A 179 -43.96 12.80 -0.75
N SER A 180 -44.32 11.59 -0.34
CA SER A 180 -45.71 11.25 0.01
C SER A 180 -46.23 12.09 1.18
N SER A 181 -45.42 12.25 2.23
CA SER A 181 -45.76 13.07 3.41
C SER A 181 -45.96 14.54 3.04
N ALA A 182 -45.09 15.09 2.18
CA ALA A 182 -45.23 16.45 1.67
C ALA A 182 -46.54 16.63 0.88
N ASN A 183 -46.95 15.66 0.07
CA ASN A 183 -48.22 15.72 -0.67
C ASN A 183 -49.44 15.67 0.26
N SER A 184 -49.43 14.79 1.27
CA SER A 184 -50.47 14.74 2.30
C SER A 184 -50.57 16.06 3.08
N MET A 185 -49.43 16.63 3.47
CA MET A 185 -49.38 17.92 4.16
C MET A 185 -49.92 19.05 3.29
N ALA A 186 -49.56 19.09 2.01
CA ALA A 186 -50.12 20.08 1.07
C ALA A 186 -51.64 19.97 0.94
N SER A 187 -52.20 18.75 0.96
CA SER A 187 -53.64 18.53 0.96
C SER A 187 -54.30 19.05 2.25
N VAL A 188 -53.72 18.72 3.41
CA VAL A 188 -54.18 19.22 4.72
C VAL A 188 -54.13 20.74 4.78
N THR A 189 -53.03 21.35 4.32
CA THR A 189 -52.90 22.82 4.26
C THR A 189 -54.00 23.43 3.38
N LYS A 190 -54.29 22.88 2.20
CA LYS A 190 -55.39 23.36 1.33
C LYS A 190 -56.74 23.29 2.04
N GLN A 191 -57.03 22.21 2.76
CA GLN A 191 -58.26 22.09 3.54
C GLN A 191 -58.32 23.12 4.67
N SER A 192 -57.23 23.29 5.43
CA SER A 192 -57.14 24.30 6.48
C SER A 192 -57.32 25.72 5.93
N THR A 193 -56.74 26.05 4.77
CA THR A 193 -56.95 27.36 4.12
C THR A 193 -58.42 27.59 3.75
N ARG A 194 -59.12 26.56 3.24
CA ARG A 194 -60.57 26.64 2.98
C ARG A 194 -61.37 26.87 4.27
N ALA A 195 -61.07 26.11 5.32
CA ALA A 195 -61.72 26.26 6.62
C ALA A 195 -61.49 27.65 7.24
N LEU A 196 -60.28 28.21 7.11
CA LEU A 196 -59.96 29.57 7.53
C LEU A 196 -60.76 30.62 6.75
N SER A 197 -60.96 30.42 5.44
CA SER A 197 -61.80 31.29 4.62
C SER A 197 -63.26 31.26 5.08
N GLU A 198 -63.82 30.08 5.34
CA GLU A 198 -65.19 29.92 5.86
C GLU A 198 -65.35 30.58 7.23
N LEU A 199 -64.37 30.38 8.14
CA LEU A 199 -64.33 31.06 9.43
C LEU A 199 -64.34 32.58 9.30
N SER A 200 -63.57 33.14 8.36
CA SER A 200 -63.55 34.58 8.10
C SER A 200 -64.92 35.10 7.65
N THR A 201 -65.60 34.38 6.75
CA THR A 201 -66.96 34.72 6.33
C THR A 201 -67.95 34.66 7.51
N ALA A 202 -67.86 33.62 8.34
CA ALA A 202 -68.70 33.49 9.54
C ALA A 202 -68.47 34.65 10.52
N ILE A 203 -67.22 35.05 10.76
CA ILE A 203 -66.88 36.20 11.60
C ILE A 203 -67.48 37.50 11.04
N SER A 204 -67.42 37.71 9.72
CA SER A 204 -68.03 38.87 9.08
C SER A 204 -69.55 38.92 9.27
N LEU A 205 -70.23 37.77 9.12
CA LEU A 205 -71.67 37.67 9.35
C LEU A 205 -72.03 37.94 10.81
N ILE A 206 -71.28 37.37 11.76
CA ILE A 206 -71.46 37.62 13.20
C ILE A 206 -71.28 39.10 13.52
N SER A 207 -70.25 39.74 12.95
CA SER A 207 -70.01 41.18 13.15
C SER A 207 -71.17 42.03 12.63
N SER A 208 -71.69 41.73 11.43
CA SER A 208 -72.86 42.44 10.87
C SER A 208 -74.12 42.23 11.72
N ALA A 209 -74.37 41.01 12.19
CA ALA A 209 -75.48 40.71 13.08
C ALA A 209 -75.38 41.46 14.40
N ALA A 210 -74.18 41.51 15.00
CA ALA A 210 -73.93 42.27 16.22
C ALA A 210 -74.20 43.77 16.03
N THR A 211 -73.79 44.37 14.90
CA THR A 211 -74.12 45.77 14.56
C THR A 211 -75.62 45.98 14.44
N SER A 212 -76.32 45.10 13.71
CA SER A 212 -77.78 45.21 13.53
C SER A 212 -78.53 45.08 14.87
N VAL A 213 -78.08 44.21 15.78
CA VAL A 213 -78.64 44.09 17.13
C VAL A 213 -78.40 45.37 17.95
N ALA A 214 -77.21 45.97 17.84
CA ALA A 214 -76.90 47.22 18.53
C ALA A 214 -77.78 48.39 18.04
N ASP A 215 -77.98 48.51 16.72
CA ASP A 215 -78.84 49.54 16.14
C ASP A 215 -80.30 49.32 16.52
N ASN A 216 -80.79 48.07 16.49
CA ASN A 216 -82.13 47.75 16.95
C ASN A 216 -82.31 48.09 18.43
N SER A 217 -81.31 47.78 19.27
CA SER A 217 -81.32 48.13 20.70
C SER A 217 -81.36 49.65 20.92
N ARG A 218 -80.63 50.44 20.11
CA ARG A 218 -80.73 51.91 20.12
C ARG A 218 -82.11 52.40 19.72
N GLY A 219 -82.68 51.86 18.64
CA GLY A 219 -84.02 52.20 18.16
C GLY A 219 -85.08 51.92 19.22
N VAL A 220 -85.02 50.75 19.87
CA VAL A 220 -85.88 50.40 21.00
C VAL A 220 -85.70 51.38 22.15
N SER A 221 -84.46 51.73 22.52
CA SER A 221 -84.19 52.70 23.59
C SER A 221 -84.81 54.08 23.29
N VAL A 222 -84.67 54.58 22.06
CA VAL A 222 -85.28 55.86 21.64
C VAL A 222 -86.81 55.77 21.66
N ALA A 223 -87.39 54.69 21.14
CA ALA A 223 -88.83 54.47 21.14
C ALA A 223 -89.40 54.38 22.57
N SER A 224 -88.71 53.68 23.47
CA SER A 224 -89.06 53.62 24.89
C SER A 224 -88.99 54.99 25.56
N GLN A 225 -87.99 55.81 25.22
CA GLN A 225 -87.85 57.17 25.76
C GLN A 225 -88.97 58.10 25.25
N ALA A 226 -89.28 58.06 23.95
CA ALA A 226 -90.39 58.80 23.36
C ALA A 226 -91.75 58.38 23.93
N ALA A 227 -91.96 57.07 24.14
CA ALA A 227 -93.16 56.57 24.80
C ALA A 227 -93.27 57.10 26.24
N ASN A 228 -92.16 57.13 26.98
CA ASN A 228 -92.12 57.68 28.34
C ASN A 228 -92.46 59.18 28.38
N GLU A 229 -91.89 59.99 27.47
CA GLU A 229 -92.22 61.43 27.34
C GLU A 229 -93.70 61.66 26.97
N SER A 230 -94.24 60.87 26.05
CA SER A 230 -95.65 60.97 25.66
C SER A 230 -96.59 60.60 26.80
N THR A 231 -96.17 59.68 27.67
CA THR A 231 -96.92 59.31 28.88
C THR A 231 -96.92 60.46 29.89
N GLN A 232 -95.80 61.18 30.05
CA GLN A 232 -95.72 62.35 30.93
C GLN A 232 -96.57 63.53 30.43
N LYS A 233 -96.57 63.83 29.12
CA LYS A 233 -97.42 64.89 28.54
C LYS A 233 -98.92 64.59 28.59
N GLY A 234 -99.31 63.32 28.58
CA GLY A 234 -100.72 62.91 28.70
C GLY A 234 -101.29 63.06 30.12
N THR A 235 -100.44 63.34 31.11
CA THR A 235 -100.82 63.47 32.53
C THR A 235 -100.84 64.92 33.05
N GLU A 236 -100.52 65.92 32.21
CA GLU A 236 -100.69 67.36 32.48
C GLU A 236 -102.01 67.89 31.90
#